data_AF-A0A2P4SFZ7-F1
#
_entry.id   AF-A0A2P4SFZ7-F1
#
_cell.length_a   1.000
_cell.length_b   1.000
_cell.length_c   1.000
_cell.angle_alpha   90.00
_cell.angle_beta   90.00
_cell.angle_gamma   90.00
#
_symmetry.space_group_name_H-M   'P 1'
#
loop_
_entity.id
_entity.type
_entity.pdbx_description
1 polymer ?
#
loop_
_entity_poly.entity_id
_entity_poly.type
_entity_poly.pdbx_seq_one_letter_code
_entity_poly.pdbx_strand_id
1 'polypeptide(L)' 'VGSMLKTPKFPIWLCSINGTHSVLFGTNQLLLSDWKMEHVFHLYFYNGQHKQMRTAHLTIGALDG' A
#
# COMPACT_ATOMS: atom_id res chain seq x y z
N VAL A 1 19.51 -24.05 7.09
CA VAL A 1 18.97 -22.78 7.63
C VAL A 1 17.85 -22.33 6.70
N GLY A 2 16.58 -22.52 7.08
CA GLY A 2 15.42 -22.11 6.28
C GLY A 2 14.96 -20.74 6.72
N SER A 3 14.96 -19.76 5.81
CA SER A 3 14.38 -18.45 6.09
C SER A 3 12.87 -18.64 6.28
N MET A 4 12.36 -18.49 7.50
CA MET A 4 10.91 -18.56 7.81
C MET A 4 10.20 -17.26 7.41
N LEU A 5 10.40 -16.80 6.17
CA LEU A 5 9.64 -15.68 5.64
C LEU A 5 8.24 -16.20 5.27
N LYS A 6 7.24 -15.85 6.07
CA LYS A 6 5.84 -16.12 5.74
C LYS A 6 5.43 -15.19 4.61
N THR A 7 4.73 -15.75 3.62
CA THR A 7 4.06 -14.93 2.60
C THR A 7 3.09 -13.97 3.30
N PRO A 8 3.16 -12.65 3.04
CA PRO A 8 2.24 -11.71 3.65
C PRO A 8 0.81 -11.99 3.18
N LYS A 9 -0.15 -11.97 4.12
CA LYS A 9 -1.58 -12.21 3.83
C LYS A 9 -2.25 -11.05 3.10
N PHE A 10 -1.65 -9.86 3.17
CA PHE A 10 -2.18 -8.63 2.62
C PHE A 10 -1.26 -8.13 1.51
N PRO A 11 -1.81 -7.36 0.55
CA PRO A 11 -1.00 -6.79 -0.51
C PRO A 11 -0.07 -5.71 0.06
N ILE A 12 1.23 -5.89 -0.15
CA ILE A 12 2.30 -5.01 0.31
C ILE A 12 3.25 -4.78 -0.86
N TRP A 13 3.60 -3.52 -1.10
CA TRP A 13 4.55 -3.11 -2.13
C TRP A 13 5.64 -2.25 -1.51
N LEU A 14 6.88 -2.49 -1.94
CA LEU A 14 7.99 -1.59 -1.70
C LEU A 14 8.02 -0.53 -2.79
N CYS A 15 8.07 0.73 -2.39
CA CYS A 15 8.06 1.86 -3.30
C CYS A 15 9.33 2.69 -3.12
N SER A 16 9.91 3.12 -4.24
CA SER A 16 10.94 4.16 -4.27
C SER A 16 10.32 5.39 -4.91
N ILE A 17 9.99 6.40 -4.11
CA ILE A 17 9.36 7.65 -4.56
C ILE A 17 10.37 8.76 -4.32
N ASN A 18 10.83 9.41 -5.39
CA ASN A 18 11.82 10.49 -5.33
C ASN A 18 13.06 10.12 -4.50
N GLY A 19 13.58 8.90 -4.69
CA GLY A 19 14.74 8.38 -3.96
C GLY A 19 14.47 8.00 -2.49
N THR A 20 13.23 8.11 -2.02
CA THR A 20 12.82 7.70 -0.67
C THR A 20 12.20 6.31 -0.72
N HIS A 21 12.74 5.39 0.08
CA HIS A 21 12.19 4.06 0.28
C HIS A 21 10.94 4.14 1.16
N SER A 22 9.89 3.44 0.77
CA SER A 22 8.58 3.50 1.42
C SER A 22 7.83 2.19 1.24
N VAL A 23 6.80 2.00 2.05
CA VAL A 23 5.89 0.86 1.99
C VAL A 23 4.49 1.37 1.65
N LEU A 24 3.88 0.76 0.65
CA LEU A 24 2.47 0.87 0.35
C LEU A 24 1.80 -0.44 0.73
N PHE A 25 0.66 -0.39 1.42
CA PHE A 25 -0.09 -1.60 1.73
C PHE A 25 -1.59 -1.37 1.71
N GLY A 26 -2.33 -2.43 1.41
CA GLY A 26 -3.78 -2.48 1.48
C GLY A 26 -4.26 -3.45 2.55
N THR A 27 -5.45 -3.22 3.11
CA THR A 27 -6.08 -4.12 4.08
C THR A 27 -7.08 -5.09 3.44
N ASN A 28 -7.33 -4.96 2.14
CA ASN A 28 -8.18 -5.87 1.38
C ASN A 28 -7.33 -6.91 0.64
N GLN A 29 -7.50 -8.19 0.98
CA GLN A 29 -6.75 -9.31 0.37
C GLN A 29 -7.12 -9.53 -1.10
N LEU A 30 -8.32 -9.11 -1.51
CA LEU A 30 -8.83 -9.32 -2.87
C LEU A 30 -8.33 -8.27 -3.86
N LEU A 31 -7.65 -7.22 -3.40
CA LEU A 31 -7.20 -6.09 -4.21
C LEU A 31 -6.35 -6.50 -5.42
N LEU A 32 -5.55 -7.57 -5.29
CA LEU A 32 -4.69 -8.08 -6.36
C LEU A 32 -5.36 -9.14 -7.23
N SER A 33 -6.56 -9.59 -6.88
CA SER A 33 -7.21 -10.75 -7.51
C SER A 33 -8.58 -10.43 -8.09
N ASP A 34 -9.20 -9.31 -7.70
CA ASP A 34 -10.50 -8.86 -8.20
C ASP A 34 -10.37 -7.45 -8.79
N TRP A 35 -10.50 -7.35 -10.11
CA TRP A 35 -10.43 -6.08 -10.85
C TRP A 35 -11.51 -5.08 -10.40
N LYS A 36 -12.64 -5.54 -9.85
CA LYS A 36 -13.66 -4.62 -9.30
C LYS A 36 -13.16 -3.94 -8.02
N MET A 37 -12.32 -4.63 -7.24
CA MET A 37 -11.71 -4.09 -6.02
C MET A 37 -10.56 -3.13 -6.33
N GLU A 38 -10.01 -3.15 -7.54
CA GLU A 38 -9.02 -2.18 -8.03
C GLU A 38 -9.57 -0.74 -8.04
N HIS A 39 -10.88 -0.53 -7.98
CA HIS A 39 -11.45 0.82 -7.93
C HIS A 39 -12.02 1.23 -6.56
N VAL A 40 -12.13 0.29 -5.61
CA VAL A 40 -12.76 0.54 -4.30
C VAL A 40 -11.92 -0.07 -3.18
N PHE A 41 -10.90 0.65 -2.77
CA PHE A 41 -10.01 0.20 -1.69
C PHE A 41 -9.28 1.38 -1.03
N HIS A 42 -8.82 1.14 0.19
CA HIS A 42 -7.93 2.05 0.88
C HIS A 42 -6.49 1.55 0.79
N LEU A 43 -5.59 2.47 0.44
CA LEU A 43 -4.16 2.27 0.49
C LEU A 43 -3.56 3.10 1.60
N TYR A 44 -2.52 2.56 2.22
CA TYR A 44 -1.81 3.19 3.31
C TYR A 44 -0.35 3.33 2.91
N PHE A 45 0.16 4.55 2.98
CA PHE A 45 1.54 4.86 2.64
C PHE A 45 2.35 5.16 3.90
N TYR A 46 3.53 4.55 4.04
CA TYR A 46 4.46 4.83 5.14
C TYR A 46 5.90 4.98 4.60
N ASN A 47 6.55 6.11 4.90
CA ASN A 47 7.89 6.42 4.41
C ASN A 47 8.99 6.42 5.48
N GLY A 48 8.66 6.06 6.72
CA GLY A 48 9.61 5.98 7.83
C GLY A 48 10.16 7.33 8.31
N GLN A 49 9.70 8.46 7.76
CA GLN A 49 10.14 9.78 8.20
C GLN A 49 9.40 10.18 9.48
N HIS A 50 10.12 10.71 10.47
CA HIS A 50 9.53 11.23 11.72
C HIS A 50 8.45 12.31 11.47
N LYS A 51 8.51 13.00 10.33
CA LYS A 51 7.53 14.02 9.94
C LYS A 51 6.16 13.43 9.57
N GLN A 52 6.08 12.12 9.27
CA GLN A 52 4.81 11.46 8.98
C GLN A 52 4.05 11.17 10.28
N MET A 53 3.41 12.20 10.84
CA MET A 53 2.69 12.10 12.11
C MET A 53 1.23 11.64 11.97
N ARG A 54 0.74 11.48 10.73
CA ARG A 54 -0.62 11.04 10.43
C ARG A 54 -0.60 9.95 9.36
N THR A 55 -1.58 9.07 9.43
CA THR A 55 -1.80 8.06 8.40
C THR A 55 -2.08 8.72 7.05
N ALA A 56 -1.33 8.36 6.02
CA ALA A 56 -1.57 8.79 4.66
C ALA A 56 -2.45 7.75 3.95
N HIS A 57 -3.76 8.05 3.87
CA HIS A 57 -4.70 7.25 3.09
C HIS A 57 -4.67 7.69 1.63
N LEU A 58 -4.44 6.74 0.74
CA LEU A 58 -4.52 6.92 -0.70
C LEU A 58 -5.79 6.22 -1.20
N THR A 59 -6.48 6.89 -2.12
CA THR A 59 -7.62 6.36 -2.87
C THR A 59 -7.43 6.74 -4.33
N ILE A 60 -8.07 6.02 -5.24
CA ILE A 60 -8.08 6.44 -6.65
C ILE A 60 -8.96 7.68 -6.72
N GLY A 61 -8.36 8.81 -7.11
CA GLY A 61 -9.13 10.02 -7.39
C GLY A 61 -9.97 9.81 -8.64
N ALA A 62 -11.29 10.00 -8.52
CA ALA A 62 -12.08 10.37 -9.68
C ALA A 62 -11.67 11.81 -10.05
N LEU A 63 -11.30 12.04 -11.31
CA LEU A 63 -11.27 13.40 -11.85
C LEU A 63 -12.74 13.85 -11.93
N ASP A 64 -13.26 14.44 -10.86
CA ASP A 64 -14.46 15.25 -10.97
C ASP A 64 -14.07 16.54 -11.71
N GLY A 65 -14.70 16.76 -12.87
CA GLY A 65 -14.50 17.93 -13.73
C GLY A 65 -15.07 19.21 -13.15
#